data_AF-A0A962V7B1-F1
#
_entry.id   AF-A0A962V7B1-F1
#
_cell.length_a   1.000
_cell.length_b   1.000
_cell.length_c   1.000
_cell.angle_alpha   90.00
_cell.angle_beta   90.00
_cell.angle_gamma   90.00
#
_symmetry.space_group_name_H-M   'P 1'
#
loop_
_entity.id
_entity.type
_entity.pdbx_description
1 polymer ?
#
loop_
_entity_poly.entity_id
_entity_poly.type
_entity_poly.pdbx_seq_one_letter_code
_entity_poly.pdbx_strand_id
1 'polypeptide(L)'
;MRIRHFVLAALLALPGPVLNAADADTSLIDALNSARVVELNFVWDRNSPLLGFNPPFAMALANTHAQTSGMIPNLSFAADMMYFSGQHGAPTLDALGHIGHDGKLF
;
A
#
# COMPACT_ATOMS: atom_id res chain seq x y z
N MET A 1 -5.82 -2.11 37.51
CA MET A 1 -5.31 -1.23 36.44
C MET A 1 -4.24 -2.01 35.68
N ARG A 2 -4.58 -2.62 34.53
CA ARG A 2 -3.65 -3.46 33.74
C ARG A 2 -2.96 -2.58 32.70
N ILE A 3 -1.65 -2.42 32.84
CA ILE A 3 -0.81 -1.71 31.88
C ILE A 3 -0.68 -2.58 30.63
N ARG A 4 -1.22 -2.11 29.51
CA ARG A 4 -1.05 -2.74 28.20
C ARG A 4 0.27 -2.27 27.62
N HIS A 5 1.18 -3.20 27.38
CA HIS A 5 2.45 -2.94 26.74
C HIS A 5 2.20 -2.60 25.28
N PHE A 6 2.59 -1.39 24.88
CA PHE A 6 2.73 -1.02 23.47
C PHE A 6 4.01 -1.68 22.97
N VAL A 7 3.90 -2.62 22.04
CA VAL A 7 5.07 -3.12 21.31
C VAL A 7 5.23 -2.23 20.08
N LEU A 8 6.18 -1.31 20.17
CA LEU A 8 6.75 -0.64 19.00
C LEU A 8 7.81 -1.59 18.43
N ALA A 9 7.51 -2.24 17.31
CA ALA A 9 8.50 -3.07 16.62
C ALA A 9 9.45 -2.16 15.83
N ALA A 10 10.48 -1.64 16.50
CA ALA A 10 11.69 -1.17 15.83
C ALA A 10 12.60 -2.39 15.66
N LEU A 11 12.94 -2.75 14.42
CA LEU A 11 13.84 -3.86 14.12
C LEU A 11 15.29 -3.45 14.45
N LEU A 12 15.62 -3.47 15.73
CA LEU A 12 16.99 -3.40 16.24
C LEU A 12 17.55 -4.82 16.23
N ALA A 13 18.49 -5.09 15.33
CA ALA A 13 19.21 -6.37 15.27
C ALA A 13 20.06 -6.54 16.55
N LEU A 14 19.52 -7.28 17.52
CA LEU A 14 20.27 -7.80 18.65
C LEU A 14 20.58 -9.28 18.41
N PRO A 15 21.76 -9.79 18.79
CA PRO A 15 22.10 -11.19 18.64
C PRO A 15 21.29 -12.02 19.66
N GLY A 16 20.14 -12.54 19.21
CA GLY A 16 19.34 -13.52 19.93
C GLY A 16 19.86 -14.95 19.73
N PRO A 17 19.48 -15.90 20.61
CA PRO A 17 19.86 -17.31 20.46
C PRO A 17 19.38 -17.82 19.09
N VAL A 18 20.19 -18.69 18.48
CA VAL A 18 19.86 -19.32 17.20
C VAL A 18 18.61 -20.18 17.42
N LEU A 19 17.45 -19.67 17.01
CA LEU A 19 16.20 -20.43 17.03
C LEU A 19 16.32 -21.54 15.99
N ASN A 20 15.94 -22.76 16.37
CA ASN A 20 15.76 -23.84 15.42
C ASN A 20 14.71 -23.41 14.38
N ALA A 21 14.94 -23.65 13.09
CA ALA A 21 14.13 -23.06 12.01
C ALA A 21 12.63 -23.33 12.17
N ALA A 22 12.26 -24.52 12.68
CA ALA A 22 10.87 -24.88 12.98
C ALA A 22 10.24 -24.06 14.12
N ASP A 23 11.02 -23.70 15.15
CA ASP A 23 10.56 -22.85 16.26
C ASP A 23 10.49 -21.38 15.82
N ALA A 24 11.40 -20.95 14.93
CA ALA A 24 11.40 -19.62 14.33
C ALA A 24 10.14 -19.41 13.46
N ASP A 25 9.77 -20.39 12.64
CA ASP A 25 8.57 -20.34 11.79
C ASP A 25 7.29 -20.23 12.63
N THR A 26 7.17 -21.06 13.68
CA THR A 26 6.00 -21.02 14.58
C THR A 26 5.91 -19.68 15.30
N SER A 27 7.05 -19.15 15.78
CA SER A 27 7.08 -17.84 16.45
C SER A 27 6.72 -16.66 15.53
N LEU A 28 7.09 -16.73 14.25
CA LEU A 28 6.75 -15.72 13.25
C LEU A 28 5.25 -15.74 12.95
N ILE A 29 4.67 -16.93 12.75
CA ILE A 29 3.22 -17.07 12.49
C ILE A 29 2.41 -16.58 13.68
N ASP A 30 2.80 -16.92 14.92
CA ASP A 30 2.13 -16.43 16.13
C ASP A 30 2.26 -14.90 16.29
N ALA A 31 3.41 -14.34 15.93
CA ALA A 31 3.61 -12.89 15.92
C ALA A 31 2.71 -12.21 14.87
N LEU A 32 2.62 -12.76 13.66
CA LEU A 32 1.75 -12.23 12.60
C LEU A 32 0.27 -12.34 12.98
N ASN A 33 -0.15 -13.46 13.58
CA ASN A 33 -1.53 -13.69 14.00
C ASN A 33 -1.97 -12.78 15.16
N SER A 34 -1.02 -12.38 16.02
CA SER A 34 -1.29 -11.45 17.13
C SER A 34 -1.05 -9.99 16.78
N ALA A 35 -0.46 -9.72 15.61
CA ALA A 35 -0.18 -8.36 15.14
C ALA A 35 -1.47 -7.59 14.84
N ARG A 36 -1.38 -6.27 14.95
CA ARG A 36 -2.41 -5.35 14.49
C ARG A 36 -2.01 -4.81 13.13
N VAL A 37 -2.95 -4.83 12.18
CA VAL A 37 -2.81 -4.11 10.92
C VAL A 37 -3.25 -2.67 11.16
N VAL A 38 -2.39 -1.72 10.81
CA VAL A 38 -2.68 -0.29 10.86
C VAL A 38 -2.57 0.25 9.44
N GLU A 39 -3.67 0.82 8.95
CA GLU A 39 -3.69 1.50 7.66
C GLU A 39 -3.02 2.88 7.79
N LEU A 40 -2.02 3.13 6.97
CA LEU A 40 -1.25 4.39 6.93
C LEU A 40 -1.56 5.22 5.68
N ASN A 41 -2.32 4.68 4.73
CA ASN A 41 -2.81 5.40 3.57
C ASN A 41 -3.94 6.34 3.98
N PHE A 42 -3.94 7.55 3.41
CA PHE A 42 -5.12 8.41 3.43
C PHE A 42 -6.09 8.00 2.31
N VAL A 43 -7.36 8.39 2.44
CA VAL A 43 -8.35 8.19 1.38
C VAL A 43 -7.99 9.07 0.19
N TRP A 44 -7.81 8.43 -0.95
CA TRP A 44 -7.41 9.11 -2.16
C TRP A 44 -8.59 9.73 -2.91
N ASP A 45 -8.54 11.03 -3.14
CA ASP A 45 -9.54 11.77 -3.88
C ASP A 45 -8.93 12.99 -4.60
N ARG A 46 -9.79 13.77 -5.27
CA ARG A 46 -9.38 14.98 -6.00
C ARG A 46 -8.80 16.07 -5.08
N ASN A 47 -9.11 16.04 -3.79
CA ASN A 47 -8.70 17.04 -2.80
C ASN A 47 -7.48 16.59 -2.00
N SER A 48 -6.92 15.42 -2.33
CA SER A 48 -5.74 14.90 -1.67
C SER A 48 -4.58 15.90 -1.76
N PRO A 49 -3.77 16.05 -0.71
CA PRO A 49 -2.66 16.98 -0.71
C PRO A 49 -1.56 16.48 -1.65
N LEU A 50 -1.19 17.28 -2.64
CA LEU A 50 -0.16 16.96 -3.63
C LEU A 50 0.81 18.13 -3.81
N LEU A 51 2.03 17.83 -4.25
CA LEU A 51 2.95 18.85 -4.75
C LEU A 51 2.34 19.50 -6.01
N GLY A 52 2.27 20.83 -6.04
CA GLY A 52 1.39 21.58 -6.97
C GLY A 52 1.67 21.45 -8.47
N PHE A 53 2.77 20.83 -8.88
CA PHE A 53 3.03 20.51 -10.29
C PHE A 53 2.54 19.12 -10.72
N ASN A 54 2.01 18.32 -9.78
CA ASN A 54 1.42 17.02 -10.08
C ASN A 54 -0.06 17.15 -10.39
N PRO A 55 -0.58 16.49 -11.45
CA PRO A 55 -2.01 16.47 -11.69
C PRO A 55 -2.75 15.82 -10.51
N PRO A 56 -3.93 16.35 -10.13
CA PRO A 56 -4.75 15.76 -9.09
C PRO A 56 -5.25 14.39 -9.50
N PHE A 57 -5.53 13.56 -8.51
CA PHE A 57 -6.23 12.31 -8.76
C PHE A 57 -7.65 12.56 -9.24
N ALA A 58 -8.06 11.73 -10.19
CA ALA A 58 -9.43 11.68 -10.65
C ALA A 58 -9.83 10.23 -10.92
N MET A 59 -11.11 9.94 -10.73
CA MET A 59 -11.73 8.71 -11.19
C MET A 59 -12.92 9.05 -12.08
N ALA A 60 -13.18 8.20 -13.05
CA ALA A 60 -14.36 8.27 -13.89
C ALA A 60 -14.90 6.87 -14.15
N LEU A 61 -16.21 6.73 -14.12
CA LEU A 61 -16.88 5.48 -14.49
C LEU A 61 -16.62 5.19 -15.97
N ALA A 62 -15.91 4.10 -16.23
CA ALA A 62 -15.58 3.61 -17.56
C ALA A 62 -16.75 2.82 -18.14
N ASN A 63 -17.34 1.93 -17.34
CA ASN A 63 -18.44 1.07 -17.74
C ASN A 63 -19.41 0.84 -16.58
N THR A 64 -20.69 0.73 -16.92
CA THR A 64 -21.76 0.26 -16.04
C THR A 64 -22.08 -1.22 -16.31
N HIS A 65 -22.73 -1.88 -15.35
CA HIS A 65 -23.28 -3.23 -15.55
C HIS A 65 -24.23 -3.33 -16.75
N ALA A 66 -25.01 -2.28 -17.02
CA ALA A 66 -25.92 -2.24 -18.17
C ALA A 66 -25.16 -2.27 -19.50
N GLN A 67 -24.02 -1.57 -19.57
CA GLN A 67 -23.18 -1.51 -20.77
C GLN A 67 -22.39 -2.80 -21.02
N THR A 68 -22.05 -3.55 -19.97
CA THR A 68 -21.22 -4.77 -20.08
C THR A 68 -22.02 -6.06 -20.06
N SER A 69 -23.34 -5.98 -19.86
CA SER A 69 -24.23 -7.13 -19.86
C SER A 69 -24.11 -7.93 -21.15
N GLY A 70 -23.77 -9.21 -21.02
CA GLY A 70 -23.64 -10.12 -22.17
C GLY A 70 -22.30 -10.04 -22.91
N MET A 71 -21.37 -9.17 -22.48
CA MET A 71 -19.97 -9.22 -22.97
C MET A 71 -19.26 -10.50 -22.51
N ILE A 72 -19.61 -11.00 -21.33
CA ILE A 72 -19.21 -12.30 -20.81
C ILE A 72 -20.50 -13.10 -20.54
N PRO A 73 -20.59 -14.37 -20.98
CA PRO A 73 -21.81 -15.16 -20.79
C PRO A 73 -22.27 -15.19 -19.34
N ASN A 74 -23.52 -14.78 -19.10
CA ASN A 74 -24.17 -14.73 -17.79
C ASN A 74 -23.51 -13.79 -16.76
N LEU A 75 -22.66 -12.87 -17.17
CA LEU A 75 -21.98 -11.92 -16.29
C LEU A 75 -22.09 -10.47 -16.81
N SER A 76 -21.94 -9.52 -15.88
CA SER A 76 -21.74 -8.10 -16.15
C SER A 76 -20.82 -7.50 -15.08
N PHE A 77 -20.18 -6.38 -15.40
CA PHE A 77 -19.28 -5.67 -14.50
C PHE A 77 -19.40 -4.16 -14.66
N ALA A 78 -19.04 -3.42 -13.61
CA ALA A 78 -18.73 -2.01 -13.69
C ALA A 78 -17.21 -1.83 -13.63
N ALA A 79 -16.71 -0.79 -14.26
CA ALA A 79 -15.29 -0.46 -14.24
C ALA A 79 -15.13 1.05 -14.08
N ASP A 80 -14.17 1.45 -13.25
CA ASP A 80 -13.71 2.82 -13.11
C ASP A 80 -12.31 2.95 -13.71
N MET A 81 -12.03 4.10 -14.32
CA MET A 81 -10.68 4.49 -14.69
C MET A 81 -10.13 5.49 -13.68
N MET A 82 -8.90 5.25 -13.24
CA MET A 82 -8.15 6.11 -12.34
C MET A 82 -7.11 6.91 -13.13
N TYR A 83 -7.03 8.21 -12.88
CA TYR A 83 -6.08 9.15 -13.50
C TYR A 83 -5.25 9.81 -12.40
N PHE A 84 -3.93 9.66 -12.46
CA PHE A 84 -3.03 10.23 -11.46
C PHE A 84 -1.58 10.34 -11.93
N SER A 85 -0.83 11.21 -11.24
CA SER A 85 0.62 11.41 -11.41
C SER A 85 1.46 10.29 -10.76
N GLY A 86 1.22 9.01 -11.08
CA GLY A 86 2.04 7.89 -10.56
C GLY A 86 2.43 8.03 -9.08
N GLN A 87 3.75 8.11 -8.83
CA GLN A 87 4.42 8.28 -7.53
C GLN A 87 4.07 9.56 -6.74
N HIS A 88 3.33 10.50 -7.33
CA HIS A 88 2.98 11.75 -6.66
C HIS A 88 1.49 11.98 -6.57
N GLY A 89 0.70 11.00 -7.00
CA GLY A 89 -0.75 11.05 -6.90
C GLY A 89 -1.27 10.54 -5.56
N ALA A 90 -0.63 9.54 -4.96
CA ALA A 90 -1.13 8.76 -3.83
C ALA A 90 -0.09 8.66 -2.69
N PRO A 91 -0.38 8.00 -1.55
CA PRO A 91 0.69 7.50 -0.70
C PRO A 91 1.53 6.49 -1.49
N THR A 92 2.78 6.82 -1.73
CA THR A 92 3.64 6.12 -2.69
C THR A 92 5.00 5.80 -2.09
N LEU A 93 5.77 5.00 -2.83
CA LEU A 93 7.17 4.74 -2.56
C LEU A 93 8.02 5.30 -3.70
N ASP A 94 9.00 6.11 -3.35
CA ASP A 94 9.98 6.60 -4.30
C ASP A 94 11.07 5.54 -4.51
N ALA A 95 11.21 5.12 -5.76
CA ALA A 95 12.26 4.20 -6.16
C ALA A 95 13.63 4.88 -6.12
N LEU A 96 14.70 4.10 -6.01
CA LEU A 96 16.08 4.62 -6.02
C LEU A 96 16.40 5.47 -7.27
N GLY A 97 15.79 5.15 -8.41
CA GLY A 97 15.94 5.90 -9.66
C GLY A 97 14.97 7.08 -9.83
N HIS A 98 14.17 7.41 -8.81
CA HIS A 98 13.11 8.42 -8.91
C HIS A 98 13.68 9.83 -9.13
N ILE A 99 14.82 10.12 -8.51
CA ILE A 99 15.52 11.41 -8.63
C ILE A 99 16.99 11.16 -8.99
N GLY A 100 17.45 11.85 -10.03
CA GLY A 100 18.87 11.90 -10.41
C GLY A 100 19.48 13.27 -10.13
N HIS A 101 20.81 13.31 -10.10
CA HIS A 101 21.60 14.54 -9.98
C HIS A 101 22.63 14.57 -11.10
N ASP A 102 22.76 15.73 -11.79
CA ASP A 102 23.65 15.92 -12.94
C ASP A 102 23.50 14.87 -14.06
N GLY A 103 22.26 14.43 -14.30
CA GLY A 103 21.95 13.42 -15.32
C GLY A 103 22.41 12.00 -14.96
N LYS A 104 22.79 11.76 -13.70
CA LYS A 104 23.19 10.44 -13.20
C LYS A 104 22.21 9.95 -12.14
N LEU A 105 22.07 8.64 -12.11
CA LEU A 105 21.56 7.90 -10.97
C LEU A 105 22.80 7.29 -10.32
N PHE A 106 23.03 7.61 -9.03
CA PHE A 106 24.16 7.18 -8.21
C PHE A 106 25.53 7.79 -8.59
#